data_AF-A0A9D3ZJ30-F1
#
_entry.id   AF-A0A9D3ZJ30-F1
#
_cell.length_a   1.000
_cell.length_b   1.000
_cell.length_c   1.000
_cell.angle_alpha   90.00
_cell.angle_beta   90.00
_cell.angle_gamma   90.00
#
_symmetry.space_group_name_H-M   'P 1'
#
loop_
_entity.id
_entity.type
_entity.pdbx_description
1 polymer ?
#
loop_
_entity_poly.entity_id
_entity_poly.type
_entity_poly.pdbx_seq_one_letter_code
_entity_poly.pdbx_strand_id
1 'polypeptide(L)'
;MVNNGTKVGVLPFNTSVELVMQDTSIIGAESHLLHFHSFNFFVLGQDIGNFNPNKDPAKFNLVDLGKRNTVKVPSGGWVAIRFLINNLGVWFMHCHLEVHTN
;
A
#
# COMPACT_ATOMS: atom_id res chain seq x y z
N MET A 1 -9.41 21.74 7.39
CA MET A 1 -8.41 21.79 8.48
C MET A 1 -7.66 20.47 8.47
N VAL A 2 -6.33 20.50 8.39
CA VAL A 2 -5.51 19.28 8.53
C VAL A 2 -5.45 18.96 10.03
N ASN A 3 -5.96 17.80 10.43
CA ASN A 3 -5.86 17.35 11.83
C ASN A 3 -4.55 16.57 11.99
N ASN A 4 -3.60 17.12 12.74
CA ASN A 4 -2.42 16.38 13.17
C ASN A 4 -2.84 15.29 14.17
N GLY A 5 -2.32 14.08 14.01
CA GLY A 5 -2.60 13.00 14.95
C GLY A 5 -1.66 11.82 14.79
N THR A 6 -1.44 11.09 15.88
CA THR A 6 -0.65 9.86 15.91
C THR A 6 -1.61 8.69 16.04
N LYS A 7 -1.88 7.98 14.94
CA LYS A 7 -2.79 6.83 14.91
C LYS A 7 -2.04 5.57 14.49
N VAL A 8 -2.42 4.45 15.08
CA VAL A 8 -1.89 3.13 14.74
C VAL A 8 -3.03 2.19 14.33
N GLY A 9 -2.76 1.32 13.36
CA GLY A 9 -3.61 0.18 13.05
C GLY A 9 -3.12 -1.05 13.81
N VAL A 10 -4.02 -1.74 14.50
CA VAL A 10 -3.69 -2.98 15.23
C VAL A 10 -4.27 -4.16 14.47
N LEU A 11 -3.41 -5.11 14.12
CA LEU A 11 -3.79 -6.33 13.39
C LEU A 11 -3.36 -7.57 14.18
N PRO A 12 -4.22 -8.59 14.31
CA PRO A 12 -3.85 -9.84 14.98
C PRO A 12 -2.72 -10.57 14.25
N PHE A 13 -1.91 -11.30 15.01
CA PHE A 13 -0.94 -12.24 14.43
C PHE A 13 -1.63 -13.26 13.52
N ASN A 14 -0.93 -13.66 12.47
CA ASN A 14 -1.40 -14.58 11.43
C ASN A 14 -2.58 -14.06 10.57
N THR A 15 -2.86 -12.75 10.59
CA THR A 15 -3.85 -12.14 9.70
C THR A 15 -3.29 -12.00 8.28
N SER A 16 -4.02 -12.50 7.27
CA SER A 16 -3.74 -12.19 5.87
C SER A 16 -4.41 -10.86 5.52
N VAL A 17 -3.63 -9.92 4.99
CA VAL A 17 -4.07 -8.55 4.71
C VAL A 17 -3.92 -8.30 3.21
N GLU A 18 -4.99 -7.79 2.60
CA GLU A 18 -4.93 -7.10 1.31
C GLU A 18 -5.07 -5.60 1.57
N LEU A 19 -4.11 -4.83 1.07
CA LEU A 19 -4.09 -3.38 1.20
C LEU A 19 -4.08 -2.76 -0.19
N VAL A 20 -5.09 -1.94 -0.47
CA VAL A 20 -5.17 -1.12 -1.68
C VAL A 20 -4.79 0.30 -1.33
N MET A 21 -3.82 0.83 -2.05
CA MET A 21 -3.28 2.18 -1.87
C MET A 21 -3.61 2.99 -3.11
N GLN A 22 -4.33 4.10 -2.92
CA GLN A 22 -4.89 4.94 -3.97
C GLN A 22 -4.20 6.31 -3.91
N ASP A 23 -3.56 6.70 -5.00
CA ASP A 23 -3.13 8.09 -5.20
C ASP A 23 -4.35 8.98 -5.49
N THR A 24 -4.28 10.23 -5.04
CA THR A 24 -5.35 11.22 -5.21
C THR A 24 -4.81 12.46 -5.92
N SER A 25 -5.68 13.24 -6.55
CA SER A 25 -5.27 14.48 -7.24
C SER A 25 -5.21 15.72 -6.34
N ILE A 26 -5.12 15.54 -5.01
CA ILE A 26 -5.06 16.66 -4.07
C ILE A 26 -3.67 17.30 -4.18
N ILE A 27 -3.61 18.58 -4.54
CA ILE A 27 -2.35 19.35 -4.78
C ILE A 27 -1.53 18.85 -5.99
N GLY A 28 -1.82 17.67 -6.51
CA GLY A 28 -1.31 17.12 -7.76
C GLY A 28 -1.21 15.61 -7.68
N ALA A 29 -1.55 14.91 -8.75
CA ALA A 29 -1.35 13.46 -8.79
C ALA A 29 0.16 13.17 -8.86
N GLU A 30 0.69 12.41 -7.90
CA GLU A 30 2.11 12.12 -7.80
C GLU A 30 2.32 10.63 -7.57
N SER A 31 3.44 10.11 -8.09
CA SER A 31 3.77 8.73 -7.81
C SER A 31 4.53 8.59 -6.50
N HIS A 32 3.98 7.82 -5.57
CA HIS A 32 4.54 7.61 -4.24
C HIS A 32 5.21 6.24 -4.11
N LEU A 33 6.43 6.19 -3.56
CA LEU A 33 7.11 4.95 -3.21
C LEU A 33 6.72 4.54 -1.79
N LEU A 34 5.79 3.62 -1.62
CA LEU A 34 5.38 3.15 -0.29
C LEU A 34 6.26 2.00 0.17
N HIS A 35 6.85 2.16 1.36
CA HIS A 35 7.72 1.21 2.01
C HIS A 35 7.07 0.69 3.30
N PHE A 36 7.20 -0.61 3.56
CA PHE A 36 6.71 -1.23 4.77
C PHE A 36 7.84 -1.92 5.53
N HIS A 37 8.11 -1.44 6.74
CA HIS A 37 9.18 -1.98 7.59
C HIS A 37 8.88 -3.42 8.00
N SER A 38 9.92 -4.25 8.05
CA SER A 38 9.89 -5.64 8.53
C SER A 38 9.02 -6.64 7.76
N PHE A 39 8.31 -6.20 6.73
CA PHE A 39 7.54 -7.08 5.85
C PHE A 39 8.00 -6.97 4.42
N ASN A 40 7.99 -8.11 3.75
CA ASN A 40 7.82 -8.13 2.32
C ASN A 40 6.37 -8.51 2.02
N PHE A 41 5.84 -7.97 0.94
CA PHE A 41 4.50 -8.18 0.44
C PHE A 41 4.54 -8.58 -1.03
N PHE A 42 3.43 -9.12 -1.50
CA PHE A 42 3.21 -9.48 -2.89
C PHE A 42 2.40 -8.39 -3.57
N VAL A 43 2.86 -7.89 -4.72
CA VAL A 43 2.10 -6.92 -5.53
C VAL A 43 1.13 -7.68 -6.43
N LEU A 44 -0.17 -7.51 -6.20
CA LEU A 44 -1.22 -8.23 -6.93
C LEU A 44 -1.54 -7.57 -8.27
N GLY A 45 -1.54 -6.25 -8.30
CA GLY A 45 -1.94 -5.47 -9.46
C GLY A 45 -1.86 -3.97 -9.16
N GLN A 46 -1.85 -3.19 -10.23
CA GLN A 46 -1.87 -1.73 -10.21
C GLN A 46 -2.52 -1.24 -11.49
N ASP A 47 -3.18 -0.09 -11.45
CA ASP A 47 -3.77 0.55 -12.63
C ASP A 47 -3.88 2.06 -12.41
N ILE A 48 -4.23 2.80 -13.47
CA ILE A 48 -4.52 4.23 -13.41
C ILE A 48 -6.02 4.45 -13.14
N GLY A 49 -6.36 5.53 -12.46
CA GLY A 49 -7.71 5.87 -12.05
C GLY A 49 -8.05 5.39 -10.65
N ASN A 50 -9.34 5.32 -10.35
CA ASN A 50 -9.84 4.90 -9.04
C ASN A 50 -10.03 3.39 -9.01
N PHE A 51 -9.51 2.74 -7.97
CA PHE A 51 -9.72 1.31 -7.74
C PHE A 51 -11.22 0.97 -7.67
N ASN A 52 -11.63 -0.04 -8.43
CA ASN A 52 -12.97 -0.59 -8.41
C ASN A 52 -12.97 -2.00 -7.79
N PRO A 53 -13.48 -2.16 -6.55
CA PRO A 53 -13.44 -3.43 -5.84
C PRO A 53 -14.25 -4.55 -6.52
N ASN A 54 -15.17 -4.20 -7.43
CA ASN A 54 -15.99 -5.19 -8.14
C ASN A 54 -15.39 -5.62 -9.48
N LYS A 55 -14.36 -4.94 -9.98
CA LYS A 55 -13.80 -5.18 -11.32
C LYS A 55 -12.31 -5.45 -11.32
N ASP A 56 -11.54 -4.68 -10.56
CA ASP A 56 -10.09 -4.73 -10.62
C ASP A 56 -9.47 -5.97 -9.95
N PRO A 57 -10.05 -6.59 -8.91
CA PRO A 57 -9.53 -7.85 -8.38
C PRO A 57 -9.45 -8.98 -9.42
N ALA A 58 -10.28 -8.94 -10.48
CA ALA A 58 -10.21 -9.91 -11.58
C ALA A 58 -8.92 -9.79 -12.42
N LYS A 59 -8.21 -8.64 -12.33
CA LYS A 59 -6.93 -8.40 -13.00
C LYS A 59 -5.72 -8.81 -12.14
N PHE A 60 -5.93 -9.22 -10.90
CA PHE A 60 -4.82 -9.54 -10.00
C PHE A 60 -4.05 -10.76 -10.50
N ASN A 61 -2.73 -10.65 -10.54
CA ASN A 61 -1.86 -11.80 -10.66
C ASN A 61 -1.84 -12.53 -9.32
N LEU A 62 -2.27 -13.79 -9.28
CA LEU A 62 -2.29 -14.63 -8.08
C LEU A 62 -1.39 -15.87 -8.19
N VAL A 63 -0.54 -15.92 -9.23
CA VAL A 63 0.26 -17.10 -9.56
C VAL A 63 1.75 -16.84 -9.31
N ASP A 64 2.34 -15.87 -10.01
CA ASP A 64 3.77 -15.55 -9.88
C ASP A 64 3.96 -14.12 -9.40
N LEU A 65 3.91 -13.97 -8.08
CA LEU A 65 3.87 -12.69 -7.40
C LEU A 65 5.28 -12.18 -7.07
N GLY A 66 5.63 -11.00 -7.57
CA GLY A 66 6.84 -10.31 -7.17
C GLY A 66 6.80 -9.91 -5.70
N LYS A 67 7.63 -10.53 -4.86
CA LYS A 67 7.79 -10.20 -3.43
C LYS A 67 8.70 -8.98 -3.26
N ARG A 68 8.21 -7.92 -2.62
CA ARG A 68 8.91 -6.63 -2.45
C ARG A 68 8.63 -6.05 -1.06
N ASN A 69 9.44 -5.10 -0.60
CA ASN A 69 9.19 -4.30 0.61
C ASN A 69 8.83 -2.83 0.29
N THR A 70 9.00 -2.43 -0.97
CA THR A 70 8.67 -1.09 -1.47
C THR A 70 7.99 -1.21 -2.83
N VAL A 71 6.95 -0.42 -3.05
CA VAL A 71 6.20 -0.37 -4.32
C VAL A 71 5.83 1.05 -4.70
N LYS A 72 5.80 1.29 -6.02
CA LYS A 72 5.36 2.55 -6.60
C LYS A 72 3.84 2.54 -6.73
N VAL A 73 3.15 3.44 -6.05
CA VAL A 73 1.75 3.78 -6.34
C VAL A 73 1.77 4.67 -7.59
N PRO A 74 1.10 4.30 -8.69
CA PRO A 74 1.08 5.14 -9.89
C PRO A 74 0.45 6.51 -9.63
N SER A 75 0.96 7.56 -10.30
CA SER A 75 0.35 8.90 -10.27
C SER A 75 -1.08 8.81 -10.84
N GLY A 76 -2.06 9.25 -10.05
CA GLY A 76 -3.49 9.19 -10.33
C GLY A 76 -4.04 7.76 -10.36
N GLY A 77 -3.37 6.79 -9.75
CA GLY A 77 -3.71 5.37 -9.84
C GLY A 77 -3.71 4.66 -8.49
N TRP A 78 -3.70 3.33 -8.54
CA TRP A 78 -3.73 2.48 -7.35
C TRP A 78 -2.79 1.29 -7.49
N VAL A 79 -2.45 0.70 -6.35
CA VAL A 79 -1.75 -0.59 -6.26
C VAL A 79 -2.38 -1.43 -5.14
N ALA A 80 -2.53 -2.73 -5.38
CA ALA A 80 -3.00 -3.70 -4.41
C ALA A 80 -1.84 -4.62 -4.01
N ILE A 81 -1.62 -4.78 -2.70
CA ILE A 81 -0.61 -5.68 -2.13
C ILE A 81 -1.24 -6.67 -1.15
N ARG A 82 -0.63 -7.85 -1.01
CA ARG A 82 -0.95 -8.81 0.06
C ARG A 82 0.26 -9.16 0.92
N PHE A 83 0.03 -9.29 2.21
CA PHE A 83 1.03 -9.77 3.16
C PHE A 83 0.37 -10.52 4.31
N LEU A 84 1.18 -11.28 5.03
CA LEU A 84 0.77 -12.00 6.24
C LEU A 84 1.41 -11.32 7.45
N ILE A 85 0.62 -11.04 8.49
CA ILE A 85 1.13 -10.54 9.78
C ILE A 85 1.80 -11.70 10.52
N ASN A 86 3.04 -12.01 10.19
CA ASN A 86 3.83 -13.08 10.80
C ASN A 86 5.03 -12.57 11.63
N ASN A 87 5.12 -11.26 11.86
CA ASN A 87 6.15 -10.64 12.69
C ASN A 87 5.49 -9.77 13.78
N LEU A 88 5.71 -10.12 15.05
CA LEU A 88 5.14 -9.41 16.21
C LEU A 88 5.96 -8.15 16.50
N GLY A 89 5.32 -6.99 16.50
CA GLY A 89 5.99 -5.72 16.79
C GLY A 89 5.20 -4.51 16.33
N VAL A 90 5.88 -3.37 16.26
CA VAL A 90 5.35 -2.10 15.75
C VAL A 90 6.14 -1.75 14.50
N TRP A 91 5.45 -1.49 13.40
CA TRP A 91 6.05 -1.41 12.08
C TRP A 91 5.59 -0.15 11.38
N PHE A 92 6.54 0.59 10.84
CA PHE A 92 6.25 1.83 10.14
C PHE A 92 5.97 1.54 8.66
N MET A 93 4.89 2.12 8.13
CA MET A 93 4.58 2.10 6.71
C MET A 93 4.44 3.53 6.24
N HIS A 94 5.24 3.93 5.25
CA HIS A 94 5.35 5.34 4.86
C HIS A 94 5.75 5.52 3.40
N CYS A 95 5.53 6.72 2.88
CA CYS A 95 6.15 7.16 1.63
C CYS A 95 7.65 7.31 1.84
N HIS A 96 8.45 6.84 0.89
CA HIS A 96 9.91 6.90 0.95
C HIS A 96 10.47 8.18 0.29
N LEU A 97 9.60 9.13 -0.06
CA LEU A 97 9.98 10.49 -0.36
C LEU A 97 10.04 11.26 0.97
N GLU A 98 11.24 11.73 1.33
CA GLU A 98 11.50 12.35 2.65
C GLU A 98 10.57 13.53 2.92
N VAL A 99 10.28 14.33 1.89
CA VAL A 99 9.33 15.46 1.95
C VAL A 99 7.92 15.07 2.39
N HIS A 100 7.55 13.79 2.28
CA HIS A 100 6.25 13.24 2.69
C HIS A 100 6.28 12.43 4.01
N THR A 101 7.44 12.19 4.62
CA THR A 101 7.60 11.25 5.76
C THR A 101 7.44 11.91 7.14
N ASN A 102 7.08 13.19 7.21
CA ASN A 102 7.05 13.98 8.44
C ASN A 102 5.80 13.78 9.30
#